data_AF-A0A355WJP8-F1
#
_entry.id   AF-A0A355WJP8-F1
#
_cell.length_a   1.000
_cell.length_b   1.000
_cell.length_c   1.000
_cell.angle_alpha   90.00
_cell.angle_beta   90.00
_cell.angle_gamma   90.00
#
_symmetry.space_group_name_H-M   'P 1'
#
loop_
_entity.id
_entity.type
_entity.pdbx_description
1 polymer ?
#
loop_
_entity_poly.entity_id
_entity_poly.type
_entity_poly.pdbx_seq_one_letter_code
_entity_poly.pdbx_strand_id
1 'polypeptide(L)' 'MLNNIGLPGILMIAVVVLVLFGRGKISSLMGEVGKGITSFKKGVSDGKAEIEAA' A
#
# COMPACT_ATOMS: atom_id res chain seq x y z
N MET A 1 7.75 30.05 -4.37
CA MET A 1 6.43 29.96 -3.70
C MET A 1 5.75 28.58 -3.83
N LEU A 2 6.40 27.56 -4.43
CA LEU A 2 5.86 26.18 -4.55
C LEU A 2 6.43 25.21 -3.49
N ASN A 3 7.44 25.62 -2.71
CA ASN A 3 8.11 24.77 -1.72
C ASN A 3 7.24 24.45 -0.49
N ASN A 4 6.09 25.12 -0.35
CA ASN A 4 5.10 24.85 0.70
C ASN A 4 3.96 23.92 0.21
N ILE A 5 4.06 23.34 -0.98
CA ILE A 5 3.00 22.47 -1.56
C ILE A 5 3.34 20.99 -1.38
N GLY A 6 4.57 20.63 -1.04
CA GLY A 6 4.98 19.23 -0.92
C GLY A 6 4.10 18.43 0.06
N LEU A 7 4.07 18.84 1.32
CA LEU A 7 3.26 18.16 2.35
C LEU A 7 1.77 18.55 2.31
N PRO A 8 1.38 19.84 2.16
CA PRO A 8 -0.02 20.24 2.11
C PRO A 8 -0.77 19.79 0.84
N GLY A 9 -0.07 19.70 -0.30
CA GLY A 9 -0.65 19.22 -1.55
C GLY A 9 -0.98 17.73 -1.50
N ILE A 10 -0.10 16.92 -0.91
CA ILE A 10 -0.35 15.49 -0.70
C ILE A 10 -1.56 15.29 0.23
N LEU A 11 -1.69 16.08 1.30
CA LEU A 11 -2.85 16.05 2.19
C LEU A 11 -4.15 16.39 1.44
N MET A 12 -4.14 17.41 0.58
CA MET A 12 -5.32 17.76 -0.24
C MET A 12 -5.73 16.61 -1.15
N ILE A 13 -4.77 15.98 -1.85
CA ILE A 13 -5.04 14.82 -2.71
C ILE A 13 -5.59 13.65 -1.89
N ALA A 14 -5.00 13.36 -0.72
CA ALA A 14 -5.46 12.30 0.16
C ALA A 14 -6.92 12.53 0.61
N VAL A 15 -7.30 13.77 0.93
CA VAL A 15 -8.69 14.12 1.27
C VAL A 15 -9.63 13.93 0.08
N VAL A 16 -9.26 14.39 -1.11
CA VAL A 16 -10.08 14.20 -2.33
C VAL A 16 -10.30 12.71 -2.63
N VAL A 17 -9.23 11.91 -2.58
CA VAL A 17 -9.31 10.45 -2.78
C VAL A 17 -10.18 9.81 -1.69
N LEU A 18 -10.05 10.22 -0.44
CA LEU A 18 -10.86 9.70 0.66
C LEU A 18 -12.34 10.01 0.49
N VAL A 19 -12.70 11.19 -0.02
CA VAL A 19 -14.10 11.58 -0.30
C VAL A 19 -14.67 10.77 -1.47
N LEU A 20 -13.91 10.61 -2.56
CA LEU A 20 -14.37 9.88 -3.76
C LEU A 20 -14.56 8.39 -3.50
N PHE A 21 -13.61 7.76 -2.81
CA PHE A 21 -13.63 6.32 -2.57
C PHE A 21 -14.33 5.94 -1.26
N GLY A 22 -14.37 6.86 -0.29
CA GLY A 22 -14.89 6.61 1.05
C GLY A 22 -13.95 5.74 1.90
N ARG A 23 -13.95 5.98 3.22
CA ARG A 23 -13.11 5.24 4.19
C ARG A 23 -13.30 3.71 4.14
N GLY A 24 -14.52 3.24 3.86
CA GLY A 24 -14.84 1.82 3.83
C GLY A 24 -14.23 1.07 2.65
N LYS A 25 -14.30 1.64 1.44
CA LYS A 25 -13.77 0.97 0.24
C LYS A 25 -12.25 0.94 0.25
N ILE A 26 -11.61 2.04 0.64
CA ILE A 26 -10.14 2.09 0.76
C ILE A 26 -9.64 1.06 1.77
N SER A 27 -10.31 0.94 2.93
CA SER A 27 -9.90 -0.03 3.95
C SER A 27 -10.07 -1.49 3.51
N SER A 28 -11.13 -1.82 2.77
CA SER A 28 -11.31 -3.17 2.21
C SER A 28 -10.22 -3.49 1.19
N LEU A 29 -10.00 -2.57 0.24
CA LEU A 29 -8.99 -2.73 -0.81
C LEU A 29 -7.57 -2.86 -0.23
N MET A 30 -7.23 -2.05 0.77
CA MET A 30 -5.93 -2.15 1.46
C MET A 30 -5.78 -3.46 2.22
N GLY A 31 -6.87 -4.01 2.78
CA GLY A 31 -6.85 -5.32 3.43
C GLY A 31 -6.61 -6.48 2.45
N GLU A 32 -7.25 -6.46 1.28
CA GLU A 32 -7.08 -7.47 0.24
C GLU A 32 -5.69 -7.40 -0.40
N VAL A 33 -5.22 -6.19 -0.73
CA VAL A 33 -3.87 -5.94 -1.25
C VAL A 33 -2.82 -6.32 -0.21
N GLY A 34 -3.03 -5.98 1.07
CA GLY A 34 -2.13 -6.32 2.16
C GLY A 34 -1.94 -7.84 2.30
N LYS A 35 -3.04 -8.61 2.27
CA LYS A 35 -2.98 -10.09 2.29
C LYS A 35 -2.23 -10.65 1.08
N GLY A 36 -2.44 -10.07 -0.10
CA GLY A 36 -1.72 -10.44 -1.33
C GLY A 36 -0.21 -10.20 -1.20
N ILE A 37 0.19 -9.01 -0.73
CA ILE A 37 1.60 -8.66 -0.51
C ILE A 37 2.23 -9.56 0.56
N THR A 38 1.54 -9.84 1.66
CA THR A 38 2.05 -10.74 2.71
C THR A 38 2.29 -12.16 2.18
N SER A 39 1.33 -12.70 1.43
CA SER A 39 1.44 -14.05 0.86
C SER A 39 2.54 -14.12 -0.19
N PHE A 40 2.68 -13.07 -1.01
CA PHE A 40 3.76 -12.95 -1.99
C PHE A 40 5.14 -12.88 -1.31
N LYS A 41 5.29 -12.02 -0.29
CA LYS A 41 6.53 -11.89 0.47
C LYS A 41 6.92 -13.21 1.16
N LYS A 42 5.94 -13.94 1.68
CA LYS A 42 6.16 -15.26 2.28
C LYS A 42 6.64 -16.26 1.24
N GLY A 43 5.93 -16.40 0.12
CA GLY A 43 6.33 -17.32 -0.96
C GLY A 43 7.72 -17.04 -1.53
N VAL A 44 8.11 -15.76 -1.67
CA VAL A 44 9.46 -15.39 -2.11
C VAL A 44 10.52 -15.74 -1.06
N SER A 45 10.23 -15.52 0.22
CA SER A 45 11.16 -15.84 1.31
C SER A 45 11.37 -17.35 1.44
N ASP A 46 10.28 -18.12 1.37
CA ASP A 46 10.29 -19.57 1.47
C ASP A 46 11.06 -20.17 0.27
N GLY A 47 10.78 -19.69 -0.96
CA GLY A 47 11.53 -20.13 -2.15
C GLY A 47 13.02 -19.76 -2.12
N LYS A 48 13.38 -18.60 -1.55
CA LYS A 48 14.80 -18.24 -1.36
C LYS A 48 15.50 -19.18 -0.36
N ALA A 49 14.81 -19.57 0.72
CA ALA A 49 15.35 -20.50 1.71
C ALA A 49 15.51 -21.91 1.12
N GLU A 50 14.57 -22.37 0.27
CA GLU A 50 14.69 -23.65 -0.44
C GLU A 50 15.87 -23.68 -1.42
N ILE A 51 16.13 -22.56 -2.13
CA ILE A 51 17.29 -22.44 -3.02
C ILE A 51 18.62 -22.44 -2.26
N GLU A 52 18.67 -21.87 -1.04
CA GLU A 52 19.89 -21.83 -0.21
C GLU A 52 20.17 -23.14 0.53
N ALA A 53 19.14 -23.96 0.75
CA ALA A 53 19.26 -25.26 1.40
C ALA A 53 19.60 -26.43 0.43
N ALA A 54 19.56 -26.18 -0.88
CA ALA A 54 19.90 -27.12 -1.95
C ALA A 54 21.34 -26.93 -2.45
#